data_AF-A0A949AN41-F1
#
_entry.id   AF-A0A949AN41-F1
#
_cell.length_a   1.000
_cell.length_b   1.000
_cell.length_c   1.000
_cell.angle_alpha   90.00
_cell.angle_beta   90.00
_cell.angle_gamma   90.00
#
_symmetry.space_group_name_H-M   'P 1'
#
loop_
_entity.id
_entity.type
_entity.pdbx_description
1 polymer ?
#
loop_
_entity_poly.entity_id
_entity_poly.type
_entity_poly.pdbx_seq_one_letter_code
_entity_poly.pdbx_strand_id
1 'polypeptide(L)' 'VAVDKVDVVKSGLSDEFSKTEIIIEKADGVKCARCWNFKTDVGSDSGHTTICARCASIVKEVT' A
#
# COMPACT_ATOMS: atom_id res chain seq x y z
N VAL A 1 -17.99 -1.97 8.75
CA VAL A 1 -17.19 -1.31 9.79
C VAL A 1 -16.63 -0.05 9.17
N ALA A 2 -17.06 1.12 9.63
CA ALA A 2 -16.44 2.39 9.26
C ALA A 2 -15.21 2.56 10.15
N VAL A 3 -14.08 2.96 9.56
CA VAL A 3 -12.88 3.30 10.31
C VAL A 3 -12.81 4.81 10.30
N ASP A 4 -12.90 5.43 11.47
CA ASP A 4 -12.80 6.88 11.59
C ASP A 4 -11.35 7.32 11.39
N LYS A 5 -11.16 8.42 10.64
CA LYS A 5 -9.84 9.00 10.46
C LYS A 5 -9.40 9.62 11.79
N VAL A 6 -8.29 9.13 12.34
CA VAL A 6 -7.66 9.68 13.54
C VAL A 6 -6.30 10.23 13.12
N ASP A 7 -6.14 11.56 13.18
CA ASP A 7 -4.89 12.22 12.81
C ASP A 7 -3.79 12.04 13.89
N VAL A 8 -4.18 11.76 15.14
CA VAL A 8 -3.25 11.50 16.25
C VAL A 8 -3.77 10.37 17.14
N VAL A 9 -3.06 9.23 17.17
CA VAL A 9 -3.41 8.10 18.03
C VAL A 9 -2.90 8.36 19.45
N LYS A 10 -3.80 8.77 20.36
CA LYS A 10 -3.46 9.02 21.78
C LYS A 10 -3.76 7.83 22.72
N SER A 11 -4.48 6.82 22.23
CA SER A 11 -4.95 5.69 23.02
C SER A 11 -4.51 4.37 22.37
N GLY A 12 -4.06 3.41 23.18
CA GLY A 12 -3.64 2.08 22.71
C GLY A 12 -2.13 1.91 22.46
N LEU A 13 -1.33 2.93 22.77
CA LEU A 13 0.13 2.82 22.83
C LEU A 13 0.55 2.46 24.26
N SER A 14 1.43 1.47 24.42
CA SER A 14 2.04 1.17 25.72
C SER A 14 2.98 2.30 26.15
N ASP A 15 3.31 2.36 27.45
CA ASP A 15 4.24 3.37 28.00
C ASP A 15 5.60 3.40 27.28
N GLU A 16 6.00 2.26 26.69
CA GLU A 16 7.21 2.11 25.87
C GLU A 16 7.22 3.02 24.63
N PHE A 17 6.05 3.34 24.05
CA PHE A 17 5.90 4.18 22.87
C PHE A 17 5.30 5.55 23.17
N SER A 18 5.34 5.98 24.43
CA SER A 18 4.75 7.25 24.92
C SER A 18 5.28 8.52 24.25
N LYS A 19 6.41 8.45 23.53
CA LYS A 19 7.02 9.57 22.78
C LYS A 19 6.94 9.41 21.26
N THR A 20 6.21 8.41 20.76
CA THR A 20 6.12 8.12 19.32
C THR A 20 4.83 8.71 18.75
N GLU A 21 4.96 9.51 17.68
CA GLU A 21 3.82 9.98 16.89
C GLU A 21 3.61 9.06 15.68
N ILE A 22 2.36 8.67 15.44
CA ILE A 22 1.98 7.82 14.30
C ILE A 22 0.99 8.58 13.45
N ILE A 23 1.32 8.75 12.18
CA ILE A 23 0.48 9.39 11.18
C ILE A 23 0.05 8.33 10.17
N ILE A 24 -1.26 8.28 9.87
CA ILE A 24 -1.84 7.33 8.92
C ILE A 24 -2.41 8.10 7.73
N GLU A 25 -1.85 7.86 6.55
CA GLU A 25 -2.27 8.48 5.30
C GLU A 25 -2.58 7.42 4.23
N LYS A 26 -3.33 7.82 3.20
CA LYS A 26 -3.54 6.96 2.04
C LYS A 26 -2.22 6.81 1.30
N ALA A 27 -1.87 5.57 0.97
CA ALA A 27 -0.72 5.29 0.13
C ALA A 27 -0.92 5.85 -1.29
N ASP A 28 0.18 6.30 -1.90
CA ASP A 28 0.18 6.80 -3.28
C ASP A 28 -0.10 5.71 -4.33
N GLY A 29 -0.55 6.16 -5.49
CA GLY A 29 -0.80 5.31 -6.64
C GLY A 29 -2.10 4.54 -6.54
N VAL A 30 -2.14 3.34 -7.13
CA VAL A 30 -3.35 2.51 -7.21
C VAL A 30 -3.06 1.07 -6.80
N LYS A 31 -4.09 0.36 -6.37
CA LYS A 31 -3.99 -1.04 -5.96
C LYS A 31 -3.63 -1.93 -7.15
N CYS A 32 -2.50 -2.63 -7.07
CA CYS A 32 -2.13 -3.68 -8.02
C CYS A 32 -3.10 -4.88 -7.92
N ALA A 33 -3.63 -5.36 -9.05
CA ALA A 33 -4.60 -6.46 -9.06
C ALA A 33 -4.00 -7.81 -8.60
N ARG A 34 -2.69 -8.03 -8.75
CA ARG A 34 -2.01 -9.30 -8.39
C ARG A 34 -1.52 -9.36 -6.95
N CYS A 35 -0.82 -8.34 -6.47
CA CYS A 35 -0.21 -8.35 -5.13
C CYS A 35 -0.94 -7.48 -4.10
N TRP A 36 -1.99 -6.77 -4.51
CA TRP A 36 -2.84 -5.90 -3.67
C TRP A 36 -2.13 -4.75 -2.94
N ASN A 37 -0.85 -4.52 -3.23
CA ASN A 37 -0.14 -3.34 -2.75
C ASN A 37 -0.50 -2.14 -3.62
N PHE A 38 -0.59 -0.96 -3.00
CA PHE A 38 -0.64 0.31 -3.72
C PHE A 38 0.73 0.61 -4.30
N LYS A 39 0.77 0.90 -5.61
CA LYS A 39 2.01 1.21 -6.31
C LYS A 39 1.74 2.30 -7.33
N THR A 40 2.77 3.11 -7.59
CA THR A 40 2.74 4.20 -8.58
C THR A 40 3.04 3.71 -10.01
N ASP A 41 3.50 2.47 -10.15
CA ASP A 41 3.93 1.85 -11.41
C ASP A 41 2.93 0.78 -11.92
N VAL A 42 1.69 0.78 -11.41
CA VAL A 42 0.64 -0.09 -11.94
C VAL A 42 0.35 0.33 -13.38
N GLY A 43 0.44 -0.63 -14.28
CA GLY A 43 0.17 -0.44 -15.70
C GLY A 43 1.32 0.15 -16.51
N SER A 44 2.51 0.28 -15.92
CA SER A 44 3.73 0.66 -16.66
C SER A 44 4.13 -0.35 -17.74
N ASP A 45 3.64 -1.59 -17.64
CA ASP A 45 3.83 -2.62 -18.67
C ASP A 45 2.61 -2.69 -19.59
N SER A 46 2.82 -2.45 -20.90
CA SER A 46 1.71 -2.41 -21.87
C SER A 46 1.00 -3.76 -22.06
N GLY A 47 1.68 -4.88 -21.79
CA GLY A 47 1.06 -6.21 -21.80
C GLY A 47 0.26 -6.53 -20.53
N HIS A 48 0.49 -5.76 -19.45
CA HIS A 48 -0.10 -6.00 -18.15
C HIS A 48 -0.52 -4.70 -17.44
N THR A 49 -1.50 -4.01 -18.02
CA THR A 49 -1.93 -2.66 -17.62
C THR A 49 -2.57 -2.53 -16.23
N THR A 50 -2.87 -3.65 -15.55
CA THR A 50 -3.58 -3.68 -14.26
C THR A 50 -2.72 -4.13 -13.07
N ILE A 51 -1.43 -4.42 -13.30
CA ILE A 51 -0.48 -4.87 -12.27
C ILE A 51 0.78 -4.00 -12.26
N CYS A 52 1.50 -4.00 -11.14
CA CYS A 52 2.77 -3.26 -11.00
C CYS A 52 3.92 -3.91 -11.76
N ALA A 53 5.00 -3.15 -12.01
CA ALA A 53 6.14 -3.61 -12.81
C ALA A 53 6.78 -4.89 -12.26
N ARG A 54 6.92 -5.00 -10.93
CA ARG A 54 7.39 -6.24 -10.27
C ARG A 54 6.52 -7.44 -10.65
N CYS A 55 5.20 -7.28 -10.57
CA CYS A 55 4.26 -8.35 -10.88
C CYS A 55 4.28 -8.72 -12.37
N ALA A 56 4.42 -7.73 -13.26
CA ALA A 56 4.57 -7.97 -14.70
C ALA A 56 5.84 -8.77 -15.01
N SER A 57 6.98 -8.45 -14.40
CA SER A 57 8.23 -9.24 -14.56
C SER A 57 8.03 -10.71 -14.21
N ILE A 58 7.44 -10.98 -13.04
CA ILE A 58 7.21 -12.36 -12.56
C ILE A 58 6.27 -13.14 -13.49
N VAL A 59 5.22 -12.50 -14.02
CA VAL A 59 4.29 -13.16 -14.95
C VAL A 59 5.01 -13.57 -16.24
N LYS A 60 5.85 -12.69 -16.79
CA LYS A 60 6.60 -12.95 -18.01
C LYS A 60 7.62 -14.08 -17.87
N GLU A 61 8.21 -14.25 -16.68
CA GLU A 61 9.14 -15.35 -16.41
C GLU A 61 8.47 -16.73 -16.36
N VAL A 62 7.16 -16.78 -16.09
CA VAL A 62 6.38 -18.01 -15.93
C VAL A 62 5.57 -18.36 -17.19
N THR A 63 5.67 -17.53 -18.24
CA THR A 63 4.92 -17.69 -19.50
C THR A 63 5.82 -18.19 -20.63
#